data_AF-Q1Q180-F1
#
_entry.id   AF-Q1Q180-F1
#
_cell.length_a   1.000
_cell.length_b   1.000
_cell.length_c   1.000
_cell.angle_alpha   90.00
_cell.angle_beta   90.00
_cell.angle_gamma   90.00
#
_symmetry.space_group_name_H-M   'P 1'
#
loop_
_entity.id
_entity.type
_entity.pdbx_description
1 polymer ?
#
loop_
_entity_poly.entity_id
_entity_poly.type
_entity_poly.pdbx_seq_one_letter_code
_entity_poly.pdbx_strand_id
1 'polypeptide(L)'
;MKNIAKKYSKRQPKIKAEMSGKGLTVHAGLLPVLNFMGKLMFRERVHEAVHKDRGANARYQFVDAVQMVVIGLIAGATSMVEVMKVCTDEVLKKMSGWKEVPVDTTIGRIMKLASQGDIV
;
A
#
# COMPACT_ATOMS: atom_id res chain seq x y z
N MET A 1 44.33 -5.33 37.70
CA MET A 1 42.97 -4.83 37.41
C MET A 1 42.99 -4.17 36.03
N LYS A 2 42.20 -4.64 35.05
CA LYS A 2 42.17 -4.07 33.69
C LYS A 2 41.12 -2.95 33.63
N ASN A 3 41.55 -1.73 33.28
CA ASN A 3 40.65 -0.60 33.05
C ASN A 3 39.92 -0.79 31.70
N ILE A 4 38.62 -1.04 31.75
CA ILE A 4 37.75 -1.09 30.57
C ILE A 4 37.29 0.34 30.28
N ALA A 5 37.83 0.94 29.22
CA ALA A 5 37.41 2.28 28.77
C ALA A 5 35.93 2.27 28.35
N LYS A 6 35.09 3.04 29.03
CA LYS A 6 33.69 3.26 28.65
C LYS A 6 33.64 4.01 27.32
N LYS A 7 33.25 3.31 26.26
CA LYS A 7 33.04 3.87 24.92
C LYS A 7 31.78 4.73 24.94
N TYR A 8 31.92 6.05 25.08
CA TYR A 8 30.79 6.98 24.95
C TYR A 8 30.30 6.99 23.50
N SER A 9 29.18 6.30 23.25
CA SER A 9 28.43 6.40 22.00
C SER A 9 27.93 7.84 21.86
N LYS A 10 28.52 8.64 20.97
CA LYS A 10 27.96 9.94 20.55
C LYS A 10 26.56 9.70 19.98
N ARG A 11 25.51 9.97 20.77
CA ARG A 11 24.12 9.94 20.28
C ARG A 11 24.00 11.05 19.24
N GLN A 12 23.71 10.70 17.99
CA GLN A 12 23.44 11.69 16.96
C GLN A 12 22.24 12.55 17.40
N PRO A 13 22.31 13.89 17.21
CA PRO A 13 21.20 14.76 17.55
C PRO A 13 19.99 14.39 16.68
N LYS A 14 18.81 14.25 17.32
CA LYS A 14 17.55 14.04 16.59
C LYS A 14 17.21 15.32 15.85
N ILE A 15 17.35 15.31 14.52
CA ILE A 15 16.88 16.40 13.67
C ILE A 15 15.35 16.36 13.66
N LYS A 16 14.69 17.43 14.12
CA LYS A 16 13.26 17.64 13.93
C LYS A 16 13.08 18.47 12.67
N ALA A 17 12.67 17.83 11.58
CA ALA A 17 12.26 18.53 10.37
C ALA A 17 10.74 18.73 10.44
N GLU A 18 10.29 19.99 10.50
CA GLU A 18 8.90 20.34 10.29
C GLU A 18 8.68 20.51 8.79
N MET A 19 7.85 19.65 8.19
CA MET A 19 7.51 19.75 6.78
C MET A 19 6.04 20.18 6.66
N SER A 20 5.81 21.45 6.33
CA SER A 20 4.47 22.06 6.19
C SER A 20 3.95 22.08 4.74
N GLY A 21 4.66 21.44 3.81
CA GLY A 21 4.27 21.35 2.41
C GLY A 21 3.02 20.49 2.18
N LYS A 22 2.25 20.81 1.14
CA LYS A 22 1.15 19.97 0.66
C LYS A 22 1.71 18.80 -0.17
N GLY A 23 1.02 17.66 -0.16
CA GLY A 23 1.41 16.49 -0.98
C GLY A 23 2.66 15.77 -0.48
N LEU A 24 2.97 15.88 0.80
CA LEU A 24 4.01 15.09 1.44
C LEU A 24 3.49 13.68 1.72
N THR A 25 4.36 12.69 1.54
CA THR A 25 4.08 11.29 1.85
C THR A 25 5.28 10.67 2.56
N VAL A 26 5.01 9.87 3.58
CA VAL A 26 6.01 9.02 4.23
C VAL A 26 6.33 7.77 3.40
N HIS A 27 5.56 7.52 2.35
CA HIS A 27 5.64 6.36 1.45
C HIS A 27 6.17 6.73 0.06
N ALA A 28 7.04 7.76 -0.04
CA ALA A 28 7.61 8.21 -1.31
C ALA A 28 8.31 7.10 -2.12
N GLY A 29 8.87 6.09 -1.44
CA GLY A 29 9.47 4.92 -2.08
C GLY A 29 8.49 4.03 -2.85
N LEU A 30 7.18 4.15 -2.60
CA LEU A 30 6.13 3.43 -3.34
C LEU A 30 5.68 4.15 -4.61
N LEU A 31 6.05 5.43 -4.81
CA LEU A 31 5.66 6.16 -6.02
C LEU A 31 6.25 5.55 -7.30
N PRO A 32 7.55 5.17 -7.35
CA PRO A 32 8.09 4.43 -8.49
C PRO A 32 7.40 3.08 -8.70
N VAL A 33 6.98 2.40 -7.63
CA VAL A 33 6.26 1.12 -7.69
C VAL A 33 4.90 1.31 -8.36
N LEU A 34 4.12 2.31 -7.94
CA LEU A 34 2.84 2.64 -8.57
C LEU A 34 3.01 2.99 -10.06
N ASN A 35 4.02 3.78 -10.39
CA ASN A 35 4.32 4.13 -11.78
C ASN A 35 4.69 2.89 -12.61
N PHE A 36 5.49 1.99 -12.05
CA PHE A 36 5.86 0.74 -12.70
C PHE A 36 4.65 -0.19 -12.89
N MET A 37 3.77 -0.31 -11.90
CA MET A 37 2.50 -1.05 -12.04
C MET A 37 1.63 -0.50 -13.17
N GLY A 38 1.56 0.83 -13.33
CA GLY A 38 0.88 1.47 -14.45
C GLY A 38 1.47 1.07 -15.79
N LYS A 39 2.81 1.08 -15.92
CA LYS A 39 3.50 0.63 -17.15
C LYS A 39 3.30 -0.86 -17.46
N LEU A 40 3.14 -1.68 -16.42
CA LEU A 40 2.85 -3.11 -16.57
C LEU A 40 1.41 -3.40 -16.97
N MET A 41 0.53 -2.39 -16.99
CA MET A 41 -0.92 -2.59 -17.12
C MET A 41 -1.43 -3.56 -16.04
N PHE A 42 -0.95 -3.37 -14.80
CA PHE A 42 -1.23 -4.29 -13.69
C PHE A 42 -2.74 -4.49 -13.48
N ARG A 43 -3.51 -3.40 -13.60
CA ARG A 43 -4.95 -3.42 -13.34
C ARG A 43 -5.69 -4.24 -14.37
N GLU A 44 -5.33 -4.05 -15.63
CA GLU A 44 -5.85 -4.76 -16.80
C GLU A 44 -5.51 -6.26 -16.69
N ARG A 45 -4.26 -6.60 -16.36
CA ARG A 45 -3.86 -8.00 -16.17
C ARG A 45 -4.60 -8.69 -15.03
N VAL A 46 -4.82 -8.01 -13.91
CA VAL A 46 -5.60 -8.58 -12.79
C VAL A 46 -7.04 -8.80 -13.21
N HIS A 47 -7.62 -7.86 -13.96
CA HIS A 47 -8.97 -7.98 -14.49
C HIS A 47 -9.10 -9.14 -15.49
N GLU A 48 -8.12 -9.31 -16.39
CA GLU A 48 -8.08 -10.42 -17.34
C GLU A 48 -7.86 -11.78 -16.66
N ALA A 49 -7.01 -11.83 -15.63
CA ALA A 49 -6.72 -13.06 -14.90
C ALA A 49 -7.85 -13.49 -13.96
N VAL A 50 -8.58 -12.52 -13.41
CA VAL A 50 -9.66 -12.77 -12.44
C VAL A 50 -10.93 -12.07 -12.91
N HIS A 51 -11.83 -12.86 -13.52
CA HIS A 51 -13.11 -12.40 -14.05
C HIS A 51 -14.13 -12.12 -12.93
N LYS A 52 -13.78 -11.22 -12.00
CA LYS A 52 -14.61 -10.78 -10.89
C LYS A 52 -15.00 -9.33 -11.07
N ASP A 53 -15.98 -9.14 -11.93
CA ASP A 53 -16.66 -7.86 -12.04
C ASP A 53 -17.58 -7.66 -10.86
N ARG A 54 -17.40 -6.52 -10.19
CA ARG A 54 -18.42 -6.01 -9.29
C ARG A 54 -19.35 -5.12 -10.11
N GLY A 55 -20.64 -5.12 -9.77
CA GLY A 55 -21.62 -4.30 -10.48
C GLY A 55 -21.17 -2.84 -10.57
N ALA A 56 -21.60 -2.11 -11.60
CA ALA A 56 -21.19 -0.73 -11.86
C ALA A 56 -21.39 0.24 -10.67
N ASN A 57 -22.33 -0.10 -9.76
CA ASN A 57 -22.62 0.65 -8.53
C ASN A 57 -21.71 0.27 -7.34
N ALA A 58 -20.76 -0.64 -7.52
CA ALA A 58 -19.89 -1.09 -6.45
C ALA A 58 -18.87 0.00 -6.08
N ARG A 59 -18.92 0.40 -4.80
CA ARG A 59 -18.05 1.43 -4.23
C ARG A 59 -16.56 1.10 -4.29
N TYR A 60 -16.21 -0.18 -4.30
CA TYR A 60 -14.82 -0.65 -4.32
C TYR A 60 -14.69 -1.76 -5.36
N GLN A 61 -13.75 -1.65 -6.30
CA GLN A 61 -13.53 -2.69 -7.31
C GLN A 61 -12.58 -3.78 -6.80
N PHE A 62 -12.69 -4.99 -7.37
CA PHE A 62 -11.82 -6.10 -7.00
C PHE A 62 -10.35 -5.79 -7.28
N VAL A 63 -10.08 -5.24 -8.48
CA VAL A 63 -8.74 -4.84 -8.93
C VAL A 63 -8.10 -3.82 -7.98
N ASP A 64 -8.89 -2.85 -7.47
CA ASP A 64 -8.39 -1.87 -6.50
C ASP A 64 -7.96 -2.55 -5.19
N ALA A 65 -8.76 -3.48 -4.68
CA ALA A 65 -8.45 -4.20 -3.46
C ALA A 65 -7.18 -5.05 -3.62
N VAL A 66 -7.00 -5.72 -4.76
CA VAL A 66 -5.77 -6.46 -5.07
C VAL A 66 -4.57 -5.53 -5.11
N GLN A 67 -4.67 -4.40 -5.82
CA GLN A 67 -3.59 -3.43 -5.93
C GLN A 67 -3.19 -2.86 -4.55
N MET A 68 -4.18 -2.52 -3.70
CA MET A 68 -3.94 -2.04 -2.33
C MET A 68 -3.19 -3.08 -1.50
N VAL A 69 -3.60 -4.35 -1.56
CA VAL A 69 -2.92 -5.43 -0.83
C VAL A 69 -1.48 -5.60 -1.30
N VAL A 70 -1.23 -5.61 -2.60
CA VAL A 70 0.15 -5.73 -3.14
C VAL A 70 1.01 -4.55 -2.72
N ILE A 71 0.50 -3.32 -2.80
CA ILE A 71 1.23 -2.11 -2.35
C ILE A 71 1.53 -2.18 -0.85
N GLY A 72 0.56 -2.59 -0.03
CA GLY A 72 0.77 -2.79 1.40
C GLY A 72 1.85 -3.81 1.69
N LEU A 73 1.85 -4.96 1.00
CA LEU A 73 2.89 -5.99 1.15
C LEU A 73 4.28 -5.46 0.77
N ILE A 74 4.40 -4.72 -0.34
CA ILE A 74 5.67 -4.10 -0.77
C ILE A 74 6.15 -3.07 0.26
N ALA A 75 5.22 -2.35 0.91
CA ALA A 75 5.53 -1.43 2.00
C ALA A 75 5.92 -2.13 3.32
N GLY A 76 5.86 -3.47 3.36
CA GLY A 76 6.19 -4.27 4.54
C GLY A 76 5.01 -4.51 5.48
N ALA A 77 3.76 -4.28 5.05
CA ALA A 77 2.59 -4.60 5.85
C ALA A 77 2.44 -6.12 6.02
N THR A 78 2.19 -6.54 7.26
CA THR A 78 2.00 -7.93 7.67
C THR A 78 0.55 -8.24 8.07
N SER A 79 -0.31 -7.22 8.12
CA SER A 79 -1.74 -7.34 8.44
C SER A 79 -2.59 -6.40 7.58
N MET A 80 -3.89 -6.68 7.44
CA MET A 80 -4.81 -5.80 6.69
C MET A 80 -4.91 -4.40 7.30
N VAL A 81 -4.82 -4.27 8.62
CA VAL A 81 -4.79 -2.96 9.29
C VAL A 81 -3.57 -2.14 8.87
N GLU A 82 -2.41 -2.78 8.70
CA GLU A 82 -1.20 -2.11 8.20
C GLU A 82 -1.31 -1.75 6.72
N VAL A 83 -1.87 -2.64 5.88
CA VAL A 83 -2.18 -2.33 4.48
C VAL A 83 -3.02 -1.06 4.39
N MET A 84 -4.05 -0.96 5.24
CA MET A 84 -4.93 0.19 5.28
C MET A 84 -4.22 1.48 5.69
N LYS A 85 -3.35 1.42 6.70
CA LYS A 85 -2.54 2.59 7.09
C LYS A 85 -1.70 3.12 5.93
N VAL A 86 -1.09 2.23 5.15
CA VAL A 86 -0.32 2.61 3.96
C VAL A 86 -1.26 3.22 2.91
N CYS A 87 -2.35 2.53 2.58
CA CYS A 87 -3.23 2.93 1.48
C CYS A 87 -4.06 4.19 1.78
N THR A 88 -4.19 4.60 3.05
CA THR A 88 -4.85 5.87 3.42
C THR A 88 -4.02 7.11 3.12
N ASP A 89 -2.75 6.97 2.72
CA ASP A 89 -1.93 8.08 2.28
C ASP A 89 -2.53 8.77 1.04
N GLU A 90 -2.76 10.08 1.14
CA GLU A 90 -3.43 10.86 0.09
C GLU A 90 -2.63 10.94 -1.21
N VAL A 91 -1.30 10.90 -1.15
CA VAL A 91 -0.45 10.90 -2.35
C VAL A 91 -0.60 9.57 -3.07
N LEU A 92 -0.57 8.46 -2.33
CA LEU A 92 -0.77 7.12 -2.91
C LEU A 92 -2.16 7.00 -3.55
N LYS A 93 -3.23 7.40 -2.85
CA LYS A 93 -4.61 7.38 -3.40
C LYS A 93 -4.72 8.17 -4.71
N LYS A 94 -4.13 9.36 -4.75
CA LYS A 94 -4.16 10.22 -5.93
C LYS A 94 -3.41 9.59 -7.10
N MET A 95 -2.25 8.99 -6.83
CA MET A 95 -1.40 8.38 -7.86
C MET A 95 -1.98 7.08 -8.42
N SER A 96 -2.67 6.31 -7.60
CA SER A 96 -3.31 5.04 -7.99
C SER A 96 -4.70 5.21 -8.59
N GLY A 97 -5.32 6.38 -8.43
CA GLY A 97 -6.68 6.65 -8.87
C GLY A 97 -7.76 6.06 -7.95
N TRP A 98 -7.40 5.64 -6.74
CA TRP A 98 -8.38 5.13 -5.78
C TRP A 98 -9.28 6.26 -5.28
N LYS A 99 -10.58 6.13 -5.53
CA LYS A 99 -11.58 7.12 -5.04
C LYS A 99 -11.68 7.06 -3.52
N GLU A 100 -11.68 5.85 -2.98
CA GLU A 100 -11.86 5.60 -1.56
C GLU A 100 -11.11 4.35 -1.11
N VAL A 101 -10.72 4.31 0.16
CA VAL A 101 -10.01 3.17 0.75
C VAL A 101 -10.97 2.45 1.70
N PRO A 102 -11.37 1.20 1.40
CA PRO A 102 -12.33 0.43 2.21
C PRO A 102 -11.75 0.04 3.57
N VAL A 103 -12.56 -0.11 4.61
CA VAL A 103 -12.05 -0.69 5.89
C VAL A 103 -11.47 -2.10 5.69
N ASP A 104 -10.58 -2.52 6.59
CA ASP A 104 -9.87 -3.80 6.57
C ASP A 104 -10.78 -5.01 6.33
N THR A 105 -11.91 -5.08 7.04
CA THR A 105 -12.90 -6.15 6.88
C THR A 105 -13.55 -6.17 5.49
N THR A 106 -13.66 -5.02 4.83
CA THR A 106 -14.21 -4.91 3.48
C THR A 106 -13.22 -5.42 2.44
N ILE A 107 -11.93 -5.12 2.56
CA ILE A 107 -10.89 -5.75 1.72
C ILE A 107 -10.93 -7.26 1.88
N GLY A 108 -10.96 -7.76 3.12
CA GLY A 108 -11.03 -9.20 3.37
C GLY A 108 -12.24 -9.87 2.72
N ARG A 109 -13.41 -9.22 2.69
CA ARG A 109 -14.59 -9.72 1.98
C ARG A 109 -14.43 -9.70 0.47
N ILE A 110 -13.83 -8.64 -0.09
CA ILE A 110 -13.59 -8.53 -1.54
C ILE A 110 -12.62 -9.63 -2.00
N MET A 111 -11.53 -9.86 -1.26
CA MET A 111 -10.56 -10.91 -1.60
C MET A 111 -11.18 -12.31 -1.57
N LYS A 112 -12.15 -12.56 -0.69
CA LYS A 112 -12.91 -13.83 -0.65
C LYS A 112 -13.84 -14.07 -1.84
N LEU A 113 -14.06 -13.07 -2.71
CA LEU A 113 -14.86 -13.26 -3.92
C LEU A 113 -14.14 -14.09 -4.99
N ALA A 114 -12.80 -14.11 -4.97
CA ALA A 114 -11.99 -14.92 -5.85
C ALA A 114 -11.74 -16.30 -5.22
N SER A 115 -11.95 -17.34 -6.02
CA SER A 115 -11.60 -18.73 -5.72
C SER A 115 -10.65 -19.27 -6.78
N GLN A 116 -10.03 -20.42 -6.54
CA GLN A 116 -9.04 -21.00 -7.46
C GLN A 116 -9.60 -21.24 -8.88
N GLY A 117 -10.90 -21.51 -9.01
CA GLY A 117 -11.55 -21.68 -10.32
C GLY A 117 -11.80 -20.39 -11.10
N ASP A 118 -11.60 -19.23 -10.47
CA ASP A 118 -11.80 -17.91 -11.09
C ASP A 118 -10.50 -17.33 -11.68
N ILE A 119 -9.37 -18.01 -11.49
CA ILE A 119 -8.04 -17.58 -11.92
C ILE A 119 -7.69 -18.35 -13.20
N VAL A 120 -7.42 -17.61 -14.27
CA VAL A 120 -7.05 -18.15 -15.60
C VAL A 120 -5.55 -18.33 -15.73
#